data_AF-A0A1V8TUK4-F1
#
_entry.id   AF-A0A1V8TUK4-F1
#
_cell.length_a   1.000
_cell.length_b   1.000
_cell.length_c   1.000
_cell.angle_alpha   90.00
_cell.angle_beta   90.00
_cell.angle_gamma   90.00
#
_symmetry.space_group_name_H-M   'P 1'
#
loop_
_entity.id
_entity.type
_entity.pdbx_description
1 polymer ?
#
loop_
_entity_poly.entity_id
_entity_poly.type
_entity_poly.pdbx_seq_one_letter_code
_entity_poly.pdbx_strand_id
1 'polypeptide(L)'
;MLLMKRATREYTQLATQIGISTTRLTAYLALGILAETKSALRKTSQDFLYLRLFYTEAFFGWNGEDWPINTFWSLATIAGLALTTDWARSTSPAAKRVLTPYLTIILCFILVPWSVLLVIAAERLTVSPLATGVNEMNDFGCCAQGLVFPRHKADDLIQWFEKSHIGFADSLTEQYANDRGEQRWALTPSVLQHIGAKSSKADDSGPAAKHQKSVAETIWNSAFELNNAKVLRLEHERAALNAVAIR
;
A
#
# COMPACT_ATOMS: atom_id res chain seq x y z
N MET A 1 -13.28 21.08 16.31
CA MET A 1 -13.13 22.45 15.75
C MET A 1 -12.13 23.33 16.52
N LEU A 2 -12.21 23.46 17.85
CA LEU A 2 -11.22 24.22 18.67
C LEU A 2 -9.82 23.57 18.72
N LEU A 3 -9.75 22.24 18.80
CA LEU A 3 -8.50 21.46 18.72
C LEU A 3 -7.76 21.69 17.39
N MET A 4 -8.52 21.77 16.28
CA MET A 4 -7.99 22.05 14.93
C MET A 4 -7.32 23.43 14.88
N LYS A 5 -7.96 24.46 15.45
CA LYS A 5 -7.44 25.83 15.49
C LYS A 5 -6.14 25.96 16.29
N ARG A 6 -6.00 25.20 17.37
CA ARG A 6 -4.81 25.22 18.24
C ARG A 6 -3.65 24.44 17.63
N ALA A 7 -3.91 23.24 17.14
CA ALA A 7 -2.92 22.40 16.47
C ALA A 7 -2.33 23.13 15.25
N THR A 8 -3.14 23.65 14.33
CA THR A 8 -2.61 24.30 13.12
C THR A 8 -1.73 25.51 13.44
N ARG A 9 -2.02 26.30 14.49
CA ARG A 9 -1.18 27.45 14.88
C ARG A 9 0.16 27.03 15.46
N GLU A 10 0.17 26.06 16.38
CA GLU A 10 1.41 25.54 16.98
C GLU A 10 2.29 24.88 15.90
N TYR A 11 1.70 24.12 14.97
CA TYR A 11 2.43 23.48 13.87
C TYR A 11 2.95 24.48 12.82
N THR A 12 2.22 25.56 12.52
CA THR A 12 2.69 26.62 11.60
C THR A 12 3.91 27.34 12.17
N GLN A 13 3.95 27.58 13.48
CA GLN A 13 5.10 28.20 14.15
C GLN A 13 6.33 27.29 14.15
N LEU A 14 6.15 25.99 14.43
CA LEU A 14 7.21 24.97 14.35
C LEU A 14 7.74 24.79 12.92
N ALA A 15 6.86 24.77 11.90
CA ALA A 15 7.27 24.65 10.50
C ALA A 15 8.09 25.84 10.00
N THR A 16 7.78 27.04 10.50
CA THR A 16 8.54 28.26 10.20
C THR A 16 9.93 28.21 10.86
N GLN A 17 10.06 27.62 12.05
CA GLN A 17 11.36 27.41 12.70
C GLN A 17 12.23 26.35 12.00
N ILE A 18 11.63 25.36 11.35
CA ILE A 18 12.34 24.23 10.70
C ILE A 18 12.56 24.51 9.19
N GLY A 19 12.15 25.68 8.67
CA GLY A 19 12.33 26.05 7.27
C GLY A 19 11.46 25.26 6.29
N ILE A 20 10.38 24.64 6.78
CA ILE A 20 9.42 23.89 5.96
C ILE A 20 8.37 24.86 5.42
N SER A 21 8.22 24.91 4.10
CA SER A 21 7.17 25.71 3.45
C SER A 21 5.79 25.38 4.04
N THR A 22 5.08 26.41 4.52
CA THR A 22 3.78 26.31 5.20
C THR A 22 2.72 25.58 4.37
N THR A 23 2.82 25.65 3.03
CA THR A 23 1.95 24.94 2.08
C THR A 23 2.14 23.42 2.09
N ARG A 24 3.34 22.93 2.39
CA ARG A 24 3.60 21.48 2.50
C ARG A 24 3.02 20.92 3.79
N LEU A 25 3.13 21.67 4.87
CA LEU A 25 2.61 21.26 6.18
C LEU A 25 1.08 21.13 6.20
N THR A 26 0.38 22.08 5.57
CA THR A 26 -1.09 22.02 5.45
C THR A 26 -1.56 20.85 4.61
N ALA A 27 -0.82 20.48 3.56
CA ALA A 27 -1.12 19.29 2.77
C ALA A 27 -0.96 17.99 3.59
N TYR A 28 0.12 17.84 4.37
CA TYR A 28 0.30 16.67 5.24
C TYR A 28 -0.74 16.59 6.36
N LEU A 29 -1.14 17.74 6.92
CA LEU A 29 -2.24 17.81 7.89
C LEU A 29 -3.57 17.36 7.29
N ALA A 30 -3.87 17.78 6.05
CA ALA A 30 -5.07 17.35 5.35
C ALA A 30 -5.09 15.83 5.10
N LEU A 31 -3.94 15.24 4.78
CA LEU A 31 -3.78 13.78 4.64
C LEU A 31 -3.99 13.04 5.97
N GLY A 32 -3.49 13.59 7.07
CA GLY A 32 -3.74 13.05 8.42
C GLY A 32 -5.23 13.04 8.75
N ILE A 33 -5.94 14.14 8.50
CA ILE A 33 -7.41 14.24 8.71
C ILE A 33 -8.17 13.24 7.83
N LEU A 34 -7.74 13.03 6.59
CA LEU A 34 -8.34 12.02 5.71
C LEU A 34 -8.18 10.61 6.29
N ALA A 35 -7.00 10.29 6.84
CA ALA A 35 -6.76 9.02 7.52
C ALA A 35 -7.61 8.88 8.80
N GLU A 36 -7.75 9.93 9.62
CA GLU A 36 -8.66 9.95 10.78
C GLU A 36 -10.11 9.69 10.35
N THR A 37 -10.55 10.33 9.26
CA THR A 37 -11.91 10.18 8.72
C THR A 37 -12.17 8.75 8.23
N LYS A 38 -11.22 8.15 7.51
CA LYS A 38 -11.34 6.75 7.06
C LYS A 38 -11.32 5.77 8.24
N SER A 39 -10.51 6.03 9.26
CA SER A 39 -10.49 5.24 10.50
C SER A 39 -11.86 5.31 11.19
N ALA A 40 -12.42 6.52 11.33
CA ALA A 40 -13.72 6.73 11.95
C ALA A 40 -14.85 6.03 11.18
N LEU A 41 -14.80 6.04 9.85
CA LEU A 41 -15.79 5.37 9.01
C LEU A 41 -15.70 3.83 9.09
N ARG A 42 -14.49 3.28 9.21
CA ARG A 42 -14.28 1.82 9.11
C ARG A 42 -14.32 1.11 10.46
N LYS A 43 -13.76 1.72 11.51
CA LYS A 43 -13.65 1.14 12.87
C LYS A 43 -14.43 1.91 13.94
N THR A 44 -15.18 2.94 13.56
CA THR A 44 -15.88 3.84 14.52
C THR A 44 -14.92 4.46 15.54
N SER A 45 -13.64 4.53 15.20
CA SER A 45 -12.57 5.14 16.00
C SER A 45 -11.68 5.96 15.07
N GLN A 46 -11.28 7.14 15.51
CA GLN A 46 -10.33 7.98 14.78
C GLN A 46 -8.88 7.49 14.93
N ASP A 47 -8.66 6.44 15.74
CA ASP A 47 -7.33 5.99 16.10
C ASP A 47 -6.70 5.14 14.99
N PHE A 48 -5.49 5.56 14.60
CA PHE A 48 -4.56 4.79 13.78
C PHE A 48 -3.15 5.07 14.26
N LEU A 49 -2.22 4.14 14.04
CA LEU A 49 -0.83 4.27 14.48
C LEU A 49 -0.07 5.30 13.64
N TYR A 50 -0.10 5.12 12.32
CA TYR A 50 0.52 6.02 11.37
C TYR A 50 -0.11 5.93 9.98
N LEU A 51 0.17 6.97 9.18
CA LEU A 51 -0.03 7.00 7.75
C LEU A 51 1.35 6.92 7.04
N ARG A 52 1.54 5.91 6.19
CA ARG A 52 2.73 5.78 5.34
C ARG A 52 2.60 6.68 4.12
N LEU A 53 3.61 7.50 3.89
CA LEU A 53 3.77 8.29 2.67
C LEU A 53 4.66 7.59 1.64
N PHE A 54 5.37 6.54 2.07
CA PHE A 54 6.17 5.65 1.25
C PHE A 54 5.95 4.20 1.67
N TYR A 55 5.90 3.31 0.68
CA TYR A 55 5.96 1.88 0.85
C TYR A 55 6.65 1.26 -0.36
N THR A 56 7.38 0.17 -0.15
CA THR A 56 7.96 -0.58 -1.25
C THR A 56 6.92 -1.52 -1.86
N GLU A 57 6.94 -1.59 -3.18
CA GLU A 57 6.06 -2.46 -3.95
C GLU A 57 6.46 -3.94 -3.84
N ALA A 58 7.73 -4.21 -3.52
CA ALA A 58 8.31 -5.56 -3.51
C ALA A 58 7.65 -6.54 -2.54
N PHE A 59 7.03 -6.06 -1.46
CA PHE A 59 6.35 -6.91 -0.47
C PHE A 59 4.85 -7.08 -0.74
N PHE A 60 4.30 -6.37 -1.72
CA PHE A 60 2.88 -6.36 -2.05
C PHE A 60 2.46 -7.45 -3.05
N GLY A 61 3.31 -8.48 -3.22
CA GLY A 61 3.07 -9.60 -4.12
C GLY A 61 1.99 -10.58 -3.63
N TRP A 62 1.93 -11.75 -4.29
CA TRP A 62 1.05 -12.85 -3.90
C TRP A 62 1.59 -13.54 -2.65
N ASN A 63 1.21 -13.02 -1.48
CA ASN A 63 1.68 -13.52 -0.19
C ASN A 63 1.06 -14.86 0.19
N GLY A 64 1.75 -15.61 1.07
CA GLY A 64 1.39 -16.95 1.57
C GLY A 64 -0.09 -17.08 1.98
N GLU A 65 -0.61 -16.05 2.61
CA GLU A 65 -1.97 -15.98 3.16
C GLU A 65 -3.06 -15.89 2.07
N ASP A 66 -2.74 -15.30 0.91
CA ASP A 66 -3.68 -15.13 -0.19
C ASP A 66 -3.76 -16.37 -1.09
N TRP A 67 -2.82 -17.33 -0.97
CA TRP A 67 -2.78 -18.52 -1.84
C TRP A 67 -4.05 -19.35 -1.82
N PRO A 68 -4.67 -19.70 -0.67
CA PRO A 68 -5.88 -20.51 -0.68
C PRO A 68 -7.03 -19.85 -1.45
N ILE A 69 -7.18 -18.54 -1.29
CA ILE A 69 -8.21 -17.74 -1.97
C ILE A 69 -7.92 -17.69 -3.47
N ASN A 70 -6.67 -17.41 -3.84
CA ASN A 70 -6.26 -17.33 -5.25
C ASN A 70 -6.38 -18.68 -5.97
N THR A 71 -6.01 -19.78 -5.30
CA THR A 71 -6.17 -21.14 -5.82
C THR A 71 -7.65 -21.48 -5.99
N PHE A 72 -8.50 -21.13 -5.02
CA PHE A 72 -9.94 -21.32 -5.13
C PHE A 72 -10.52 -20.59 -6.34
N TRP A 73 -10.22 -19.31 -6.52
CA TRP A 73 -10.71 -18.54 -7.66
C TRP A 73 -10.16 -19.03 -9.01
N SER A 74 -8.91 -19.49 -9.04
CA SER A 74 -8.30 -20.09 -10.22
C SER A 74 -9.03 -21.37 -10.64
N LEU A 75 -9.30 -22.27 -9.68
CA LEU A 75 -10.06 -23.50 -9.92
C LEU A 75 -11.51 -23.21 -10.29
N ALA A 76 -12.15 -22.25 -9.62
CA ALA A 76 -13.51 -21.81 -9.94
C ALA A 76 -13.61 -21.25 -11.35
N THR A 77 -12.60 -20.51 -11.81
CA THR A 77 -12.54 -19.97 -13.19
C THR A 77 -12.40 -21.09 -14.22
N ILE A 78 -11.53 -22.07 -13.98
CA ILE A 78 -11.35 -23.25 -14.86
C ILE A 78 -12.65 -24.08 -14.91
N ALA A 79 -13.22 -24.39 -13.74
CA ALA A 79 -14.45 -25.17 -13.64
C ALA A 79 -15.64 -24.43 -14.27
N GLY A 80 -15.77 -23.13 -14.03
CA GLY A 80 -16.78 -22.29 -14.65
C GLY A 80 -16.67 -22.25 -16.17
N LEU A 81 -15.45 -22.17 -16.72
CA LEU A 81 -15.26 -22.25 -18.17
C LEU A 81 -15.61 -23.64 -18.71
N ALA A 82 -15.22 -24.72 -18.02
CA ALA A 82 -15.57 -26.07 -18.43
C ALA A 82 -17.09 -26.29 -18.44
N LEU A 83 -17.80 -25.83 -17.40
CA LEU A 83 -19.26 -25.95 -17.31
C LEU A 83 -19.98 -25.09 -18.36
N THR A 84 -19.53 -23.86 -18.58
CA THR A 84 -20.14 -22.98 -19.59
C THR A 84 -19.90 -23.48 -21.01
N THR A 85 -18.72 -24.05 -21.30
CA THR A 85 -18.45 -24.66 -22.60
C THR A 85 -19.25 -25.93 -22.83
N ASP A 86 -19.41 -26.78 -21.82
CA ASP A 86 -20.26 -27.99 -21.91
C ASP A 86 -21.76 -27.63 -22.05
N TRP A 87 -22.22 -26.66 -21.26
CA TRP A 87 -23.59 -26.13 -21.35
C TRP A 87 -23.87 -25.49 -22.72
N ALA A 88 -22.94 -24.69 -23.25
CA ALA A 88 -23.08 -24.11 -24.59
C ALA A 88 -23.15 -25.19 -25.68
N ARG A 89 -22.38 -26.26 -25.53
CA ARG A 89 -22.37 -27.40 -26.47
C ARG A 89 -23.63 -28.24 -26.41
N SER A 90 -24.26 -28.38 -25.24
CA SER A 90 -25.52 -29.13 -25.08
C SER A 90 -26.73 -28.33 -25.55
N THR A 91 -26.70 -27.00 -25.45
CA THR A 91 -27.82 -26.13 -25.83
C THR A 91 -27.78 -25.64 -27.28
N SER A 92 -26.60 -25.47 -27.88
CA SER A 92 -26.46 -24.89 -29.22
C SER A 92 -25.77 -25.83 -30.22
N PRO A 93 -26.45 -26.23 -31.31
CA PRO A 93 -25.84 -27.00 -32.40
C PRO A 93 -24.68 -26.25 -33.08
N ALA A 94 -24.75 -24.92 -33.13
CA ALA A 94 -23.68 -24.09 -33.69
C ALA A 94 -22.44 -24.11 -32.78
N ALA A 95 -22.62 -23.99 -31.46
CA ALA A 95 -21.53 -24.09 -30.50
C ALA A 95 -20.88 -25.47 -30.53
N LYS A 96 -21.67 -26.55 -30.67
CA LYS A 96 -21.15 -27.92 -30.83
C LYS A 96 -20.27 -28.10 -32.07
N ARG A 97 -20.52 -27.35 -33.15
CA ARG A 97 -19.72 -27.37 -34.38
C ARG A 97 -18.38 -26.65 -34.22
N VAL A 98 -18.33 -25.59 -33.41
CA VAL A 98 -17.13 -24.78 -33.18
C VAL A 98 -16.29 -25.31 -32.01
N LEU A 99 -16.91 -25.58 -30.85
CA LEU A 99 -16.27 -26.14 -29.67
C LEU A 99 -16.15 -27.66 -29.77
N THR A 100 -15.13 -28.11 -30.48
CA THR A 100 -14.76 -29.53 -30.50
C THR A 100 -14.28 -30.01 -29.12
N PRO A 101 -14.37 -31.32 -28.80
CA PRO A 101 -13.78 -31.89 -27.58
C PRO A 101 -12.32 -31.51 -27.39
N TYR A 102 -11.52 -31.58 -28.47
CA TYR A 102 -10.11 -31.20 -28.45
C TYR A 102 -9.91 -29.72 -28.11
N LEU A 103 -10.67 -28.82 -28.73
CA LEU A 103 -10.59 -27.38 -28.40
C LEU A 103 -10.99 -27.11 -26.95
N THR A 104 -12.00 -27.82 -26.43
CA THR A 104 -12.47 -27.67 -25.04
C THR A 104 -11.37 -28.11 -24.06
N ILE A 105 -10.69 -29.22 -24.34
CA ILE A 105 -9.56 -29.70 -23.53
C ILE A 105 -8.41 -28.71 -23.57
N ILE A 106 -8.02 -28.21 -24.75
CA ILE A 106 -6.95 -27.22 -24.90
C ILE A 106 -7.27 -25.94 -24.13
N LEU A 107 -8.51 -25.44 -24.22
CA LEU A 107 -8.92 -24.24 -23.49
C LEU A 107 -8.83 -24.44 -21.98
N CYS A 108 -9.42 -25.52 -21.46
CA CYS A 108 -9.55 -25.73 -20.00
C CYS A 108 -8.24 -26.18 -19.33
N PHE A 109 -7.38 -26.93 -20.03
CA PHE A 109 -6.18 -27.53 -19.45
C PHE A 109 -4.87 -26.92 -19.91
N ILE A 110 -4.88 -26.09 -20.96
CA ILE A 110 -3.68 -25.42 -21.46
C ILE A 110 -3.86 -23.92 -21.38
N LEU A 111 -4.80 -23.34 -22.13
CA LEU A 111 -4.88 -21.89 -22.29
C LEU A 111 -5.25 -21.16 -21.00
N VAL A 112 -6.27 -21.64 -20.29
CA VAL A 112 -6.69 -21.01 -19.02
C VAL A 112 -5.67 -21.21 -17.89
N PRO A 113 -5.14 -22.42 -17.64
CA PRO A 113 -4.07 -22.56 -16.65
C PRO A 113 -2.86 -21.69 -16.99
N TRP A 114 -2.51 -21.58 -18.27
CA TRP A 114 -1.42 -20.70 -18.71
C TRP A 114 -1.72 -19.22 -18.46
N SER A 115 -2.95 -18.76 -18.72
CA SER A 115 -3.32 -17.37 -18.42
C SER A 115 -3.34 -17.09 -16.92
N VAL A 116 -3.79 -18.04 -16.10
CA VAL A 116 -3.71 -17.95 -14.62
C VAL A 116 -2.25 -17.83 -14.18
N LEU A 117 -1.34 -18.65 -14.74
CA LEU A 117 0.09 -18.54 -14.44
C LEU A 117 0.67 -17.18 -14.84
N LEU A 118 0.26 -16.63 -15.99
CA LEU A 118 0.68 -15.28 -16.40
C LEU A 118 0.15 -14.19 -15.46
N VAL A 119 -1.08 -14.31 -14.96
CA VAL A 119 -1.64 -13.38 -13.97
C VAL A 119 -0.87 -13.45 -12.66
N ILE A 120 -0.50 -14.65 -12.20
CA ILE A 120 0.33 -14.80 -11.00
C ILE A 120 1.73 -14.21 -11.25
N ALA A 121 2.32 -14.46 -12.42
CA ALA A 121 3.64 -13.95 -12.79
C ALA A 121 3.68 -12.42 -12.98
N ALA A 122 2.57 -11.80 -13.39
CA ALA A 122 2.46 -10.35 -13.53
C ALA A 122 2.42 -9.61 -12.18
N GLU A 123 2.39 -10.34 -11.05
CA GLU A 123 2.27 -9.86 -9.68
C GLU A 123 0.97 -9.10 -9.39
N ARG A 124 0.61 -9.04 -8.09
CA ARG A 124 -0.63 -8.42 -7.62
C ARG A 124 -0.73 -6.94 -8.00
N LEU A 125 0.38 -6.20 -7.99
CA LEU A 125 0.38 -4.77 -8.24
C LEU A 125 -0.01 -4.40 -9.68
N THR A 126 0.36 -5.22 -10.65
CA THR A 126 0.01 -5.00 -12.06
C THR A 126 -1.46 -5.32 -12.32
N VAL A 127 -1.97 -6.37 -11.68
CA VAL A 127 -3.33 -6.90 -11.94
C VAL A 127 -4.39 -6.21 -11.10
N SER A 128 -4.06 -5.88 -9.85
CA SER A 128 -4.97 -5.31 -8.86
C SER A 128 -4.24 -4.26 -8.01
N PRO A 129 -3.91 -3.09 -8.58
CA PRO A 129 -3.27 -2.02 -7.84
C PRO A 129 -4.16 -1.49 -6.71
N LEU A 130 -3.53 -0.93 -5.68
CA LEU A 130 -4.24 -0.17 -4.65
C LEU A 130 -4.95 1.03 -5.28
N ALA A 131 -6.18 1.30 -4.83
CA ALA A 131 -6.93 2.47 -5.28
C ALA A 131 -6.20 3.77 -4.93
N THR A 132 -6.40 4.84 -5.66
CA THR A 132 -5.80 6.14 -5.29
C THR A 132 -6.42 6.69 -3.99
N GLY A 133 -5.57 7.28 -3.14
CA GLY A 133 -5.90 7.80 -1.82
C GLY A 133 -5.36 6.96 -0.68
N VAL A 134 -5.98 7.09 0.49
CA VAL A 134 -5.54 6.43 1.73
C VAL A 134 -6.08 5.00 1.79
N ASN A 135 -5.21 3.99 1.76
CA ASN A 135 -5.58 2.58 1.80
C ASN A 135 -5.06 1.90 3.06
N GLU A 136 -5.79 0.87 3.50
CA GLU A 136 -5.39 0.06 4.63
C GLU A 136 -4.13 -0.75 4.28
N MET A 137 -3.14 -0.73 5.16
CA MET A 137 -1.86 -1.43 4.97
C MET A 137 -1.29 -1.86 6.32
N ASN A 138 -2.02 -2.76 6.99
CA ASN A 138 -1.56 -3.37 8.24
C ASN A 138 -0.41 -4.34 7.97
N ASP A 139 -0.54 -5.14 6.93
CA ASP A 139 0.44 -6.17 6.59
C ASP A 139 1.30 -5.75 5.41
N PHE A 140 2.46 -6.40 5.27
CA PHE A 140 3.38 -6.27 4.13
C PHE A 140 3.97 -4.88 3.87
N GLY A 141 3.69 -3.91 4.74
CA GLY A 141 4.40 -2.65 4.71
C GLY A 141 5.72 -2.79 5.47
N CYS A 142 6.81 -2.87 4.74
CA CYS A 142 8.16 -2.74 5.29
C CYS A 142 8.68 -1.32 5.06
N CYS A 143 9.62 -0.90 5.89
CA CYS A 143 10.32 0.39 5.91
C CYS A 143 9.59 1.50 6.70
N ALA A 144 10.24 2.01 7.75
CA ALA A 144 9.76 3.16 8.53
C ALA A 144 10.12 4.52 7.89
N GLN A 145 10.13 4.60 6.56
CA GLN A 145 10.50 5.81 5.83
C GLN A 145 9.25 6.60 5.49
N GLY A 146 9.21 7.88 5.87
CA GLY A 146 8.10 8.77 5.52
C GLY A 146 6.78 8.40 6.22
N LEU A 147 6.77 8.38 7.55
CA LEU A 147 5.58 8.10 8.35
C LEU A 147 5.01 9.38 8.97
N VAL A 148 3.69 9.48 9.03
CA VAL A 148 2.96 10.53 9.75
C VAL A 148 2.22 9.89 10.92
N PHE A 149 2.56 10.31 12.13
CA PHE A 149 1.96 9.80 13.37
C PHE A 149 0.99 10.82 13.97
N PRO A 150 -0.18 10.40 14.48
CA PRO A 150 -0.94 11.20 15.43
C PRO A 150 -0.09 11.47 16.67
N ARG A 151 -0.18 12.68 17.22
CA ARG A 151 0.69 13.13 18.33
C ARG A 151 0.64 12.19 19.54
N HIS A 152 -0.55 11.73 19.93
CA HIS A 152 -0.72 10.85 21.08
C HIS A 152 -0.07 9.48 20.87
N LYS A 153 -0.16 8.90 19.65
CA LYS A 153 0.50 7.63 19.32
C LYS A 153 2.02 7.75 19.25
N ALA A 154 2.54 8.92 18.87
CA ALA A 154 3.97 9.16 18.89
C ALA A 154 4.53 9.09 20.32
N ASP A 155 3.83 9.67 21.30
CA ASP A 155 4.23 9.61 22.71
C ASP A 155 4.20 8.17 23.25
N ASP A 156 3.20 7.37 22.87
CA ASP A 156 3.12 5.94 23.23
C ASP A 156 4.26 5.11 22.61
N LEU A 157 4.58 5.37 21.34
CA LEU A 157 5.68 4.69 20.64
C LEU A 157 7.05 5.03 21.21
N ILE A 158 7.27 6.27 21.64
CA ILE A 158 8.52 6.67 22.30
C ILE A 158 8.72 5.85 23.57
N GLN A 159 7.69 5.75 24.42
CA GLN A 159 7.74 4.93 25.64
C GLN A 159 7.96 3.45 25.32
N TRP A 160 7.38 2.95 24.23
CA TRP A 160 7.60 1.59 23.77
C TRP A 160 9.05 1.34 23.34
N PHE A 161 9.65 2.26 22.58
CA PHE A 161 11.06 2.15 22.17
C PHE A 161 12.01 2.25 23.35
N GLU A 162 11.73 3.15 24.30
CA GLU A 162 12.48 3.27 25.55
C GLU A 162 12.43 1.98 26.36
N LYS A 163 11.32 1.23 26.35
CA LYS A 163 11.23 -0.05 27.08
C LYS A 163 11.88 -1.21 26.34
N SER A 164 11.74 -1.26 25.02
CA SER A 164 12.10 -2.44 24.23
C SER A 164 13.61 -2.57 23.98
N HIS A 165 14.35 -1.45 23.97
CA HIS A 165 15.83 -1.31 23.88
C HIS A 165 16.61 -2.08 22.79
N ILE A 166 16.04 -3.08 22.12
CA ILE A 166 16.70 -4.00 21.20
C ILE A 166 15.84 -4.18 19.96
N GLY A 167 16.39 -3.90 18.78
CA GLY A 167 15.75 -4.11 17.49
C GLY A 167 15.79 -2.87 16.59
N PHE A 168 15.42 -3.05 15.33
CA PHE A 168 15.25 -1.93 14.41
C PHE A 168 13.92 -1.22 14.69
N ALA A 169 13.92 0.10 14.58
CA ALA A 169 12.73 0.92 14.88
C ALA A 169 11.52 0.53 14.03
N ASP A 170 11.72 0.14 12.76
CA ASP A 170 10.65 -0.35 11.89
C ASP A 170 10.04 -1.64 12.44
N SER A 171 10.84 -2.65 12.76
CA SER A 171 10.37 -3.90 13.36
C SER A 171 9.65 -3.69 14.70
N LEU A 172 10.19 -2.83 15.56
CA LEU A 172 9.57 -2.51 16.86
C LEU A 172 8.23 -1.78 16.71
N THR A 173 8.11 -0.92 15.68
CA THR A 173 6.84 -0.23 15.38
C THR A 173 5.80 -1.21 14.87
N GLU A 174 6.17 -2.12 13.96
CA GLU A 174 5.24 -3.15 13.47
C GLU A 174 4.85 -4.13 14.58
N GLN A 175 5.77 -4.48 15.49
CA GLN A 175 5.47 -5.31 16.65
C GLN A 175 4.47 -4.61 17.58
N TYR A 176 4.72 -3.34 17.92
CA TYR A 176 3.78 -2.53 18.70
C TYR A 176 2.38 -2.53 18.08
N ALA A 177 2.31 -2.37 16.76
CA ALA A 177 1.07 -2.34 16.01
C ALA A 177 0.34 -3.68 16.06
N ASN A 178 1.05 -4.78 15.85
CA ASN A 178 0.48 -6.13 15.83
C ASN A 178 -0.03 -6.54 17.22
N ASP A 179 0.76 -6.28 18.27
CA ASP A 179 0.40 -6.65 19.65
C ASP A 179 -0.87 -5.94 20.15
N ARG A 180 -1.17 -4.76 19.60
CA ARG A 180 -2.31 -3.93 19.99
C ARG A 180 -3.41 -3.83 18.93
N GLY A 181 -3.26 -4.52 17.80
CA GLY A 181 -4.21 -4.46 16.69
C GLY A 181 -4.37 -3.05 16.08
N GLU A 182 -3.32 -2.24 16.13
CA GLU A 182 -3.36 -0.84 15.69
C GLU A 182 -3.50 -0.72 14.16
N GLN A 183 -4.31 0.24 13.74
CA GLN A 183 -4.55 0.50 12.32
C GLN A 183 -3.35 1.19 11.67
N ARG A 184 -2.94 0.71 10.51
CA ARG A 184 -1.92 1.35 9.68
C ARG A 184 -2.51 1.69 8.32
N TRP A 185 -2.24 2.90 7.86
CA TRP A 185 -2.70 3.40 6.56
C TRP A 185 -1.51 3.66 5.65
N ALA A 186 -1.71 3.61 4.34
CA ALA A 186 -0.74 4.04 3.34
C ALA A 186 -1.41 4.94 2.31
N LEU A 187 -0.67 5.94 1.82
CA LEU A 187 -1.11 6.82 0.75
C LEU A 187 -0.67 6.26 -0.61
N THR A 188 -1.62 6.10 -1.53
CA THR A 188 -1.39 5.63 -2.90
C THR A 188 -1.82 6.71 -3.91
N PRO A 189 -1.01 7.07 -4.93
CA PRO A 189 0.38 6.65 -5.11
C PRO A 189 1.28 7.21 -4.00
N SER A 190 2.46 6.61 -3.84
CA SER A 190 3.47 7.12 -2.90
C SER A 190 3.82 8.57 -3.23
N VAL A 191 4.04 9.40 -2.21
CA VAL A 191 4.44 10.83 -2.37
C VAL A 191 5.88 11.08 -1.97
N LEU A 192 6.56 10.05 -1.48
CA LEU A 192 8.00 10.03 -1.21
C LEU A 192 8.63 8.87 -1.97
N GLN A 193 9.94 8.96 -2.21
CA GLN A 193 10.72 7.89 -2.83
C GLN A 193 12.07 7.78 -2.12
N HIS A 194 12.49 6.54 -1.88
CA HIS A 194 13.82 6.27 -1.38
C HIS A 194 14.83 6.31 -2.53
N ILE A 195 15.96 6.99 -2.33
CA ILE A 195 17.00 7.17 -3.35
C ILE A 195 18.03 6.02 -3.34
N GLY A 196 18.00 5.13 -2.34
CA GLY A 196 18.83 3.93 -2.31
C GLY A 196 20.28 4.14 -1.87
N ALA A 197 20.63 5.32 -1.35
CA ALA A 197 22.03 5.68 -1.11
C ALA A 197 22.66 5.11 0.17
N LYS A 198 21.89 4.97 1.26
CA LYS A 198 22.38 4.47 2.57
C LYS A 198 21.27 3.74 3.33
N SER A 199 21.64 2.62 3.95
CA SER A 199 20.79 1.86 4.88
C SER A 199 21.40 1.85 6.28
N SER A 200 20.56 1.87 7.32
CA SER A 200 20.97 1.55 8.69
C SER A 200 20.98 0.04 8.96
N LYS A 201 20.35 -0.75 8.09
CA LYS A 201 20.51 -2.21 8.07
C LYS A 201 21.83 -2.50 7.37
N ALA A 202 22.64 -3.38 7.95
CA ALA A 202 23.92 -3.78 7.38
C ALA A 202 23.75 -4.10 5.89
N ASP A 203 24.71 -3.67 5.08
CA ASP A 203 24.69 -4.02 3.66
C ASP A 203 24.78 -5.54 3.58
N ASP A 204 23.72 -6.18 3.09
CA ASP A 204 23.72 -7.61 2.77
C ASP A 204 24.60 -7.91 1.55
N SER A 205 25.64 -7.11 1.27
CA SER A 205 26.58 -7.19 0.14
C SER A 205 27.45 -8.46 0.11
N GLY A 206 27.09 -9.46 0.91
CA GLY A 206 27.61 -10.82 0.83
C GLY A 206 26.91 -11.68 -0.25
N PRO A 207 27.26 -12.97 -0.34
CA PRO A 207 26.70 -13.92 -1.32
C PRO A 207 25.17 -14.12 -1.24
N ALA A 208 24.54 -13.61 -0.17
CA ALA A 208 23.10 -13.66 0.07
C ALA A 208 22.34 -12.41 -0.42
N ALA A 209 23.03 -11.34 -0.86
CA ALA A 209 22.36 -10.17 -1.46
C ALA A 209 21.62 -10.57 -2.72
N LYS A 210 20.30 -10.33 -2.72
CA LYS A 210 19.48 -10.44 -3.92
C LYS A 210 20.04 -9.46 -4.97
N HIS A 211 20.56 -10.00 -6.07
CA HIS A 211 21.17 -9.23 -7.17
C HIS A 211 22.43 -8.42 -6.83
N GLN A 212 23.19 -8.77 -5.77
CA GLN A 212 24.40 -8.03 -5.35
C GLN A 212 24.15 -6.56 -4.98
N LYS A 213 22.89 -6.21 -4.69
CA LYS A 213 22.48 -4.86 -4.28
C LYS A 213 22.22 -4.82 -2.79
N SER A 214 22.48 -3.66 -2.18
CA SER A 214 22.07 -3.40 -0.80
C SER A 214 20.55 -3.36 -0.69
N VAL A 215 20.01 -3.61 0.51
CA VAL A 215 18.57 -3.52 0.76
C VAL A 215 18.03 -2.14 0.37
N ALA A 216 18.77 -1.06 0.64
CA ALA A 216 18.40 0.30 0.25
C ALA A 216 18.22 0.44 -1.28
N GLU A 217 19.10 -0.14 -2.08
CA GLU A 217 19.03 -0.06 -3.55
C GLU A 217 17.91 -0.91 -4.17
N THR A 218 17.35 -1.85 -3.41
CA THR A 218 16.24 -2.70 -3.87
C THR A 218 14.86 -2.16 -3.51
N ILE A 219 14.79 -1.22 -2.58
CA ILE A 219 13.53 -0.61 -2.14
C ILE A 219 13.10 0.46 -3.14
N TRP A 220 11.98 0.21 -3.83
CA TRP A 220 11.48 1.09 -4.88
C TRP A 220 9.94 1.11 -4.93
N ASN A 221 9.37 2.24 -5.34
CA ASN A 221 7.95 2.39 -5.64
C ASN A 221 7.81 2.92 -7.06
N SER A 222 7.42 2.05 -7.99
CA SER A 222 7.35 2.40 -9.41
C SER A 222 6.22 3.39 -9.69
N ALA A 223 5.13 3.33 -8.92
CA ALA A 223 4.01 4.27 -9.04
C ALA A 223 4.42 5.72 -8.71
N PHE A 224 5.44 5.93 -7.88
CA PHE A 224 5.97 7.27 -7.62
C PHE A 224 6.50 7.95 -8.89
N GLU A 225 7.13 7.19 -9.79
CA GLU A 225 7.75 7.73 -11.02
C GLU A 225 6.71 8.27 -12.02
N LEU A 226 5.45 7.87 -11.87
CA LEU A 226 4.35 8.39 -12.69
C LEU A 226 3.87 9.78 -12.22
N ASN A 227 4.33 10.25 -11.06
CA ASN A 227 3.94 11.54 -10.53
C ASN A 227 4.54 12.72 -11.31
N ASN A 228 3.71 13.72 -11.62
CA ASN A 228 4.18 14.97 -12.20
C ASN A 228 4.30 16.07 -11.12
N ALA A 229 5.53 16.53 -10.87
CA ALA A 229 5.81 17.53 -9.83
C ALA A 229 5.00 18.84 -9.97
N LYS A 230 4.74 19.30 -11.21
CA LYS A 230 3.95 20.53 -11.44
C LYS A 230 2.48 20.32 -11.09
N VAL A 231 1.92 19.17 -11.45
CA VAL A 231 0.54 18.80 -11.16
C VAL A 231 0.35 18.61 -9.66
N LEU A 232 1.22 17.82 -9.00
CA LEU A 232 1.19 17.61 -7.56
C LEU A 232 1.30 18.93 -6.77
N ARG A 233 2.15 19.86 -7.23
CA ARG A 233 2.24 21.18 -6.58
C ARG A 233 0.90 21.92 -6.61
N LEU A 234 0.23 21.95 -7.76
CA LEU A 234 -1.08 22.60 -7.90
C LEU A 234 -2.16 21.90 -7.07
N GLU A 235 -2.12 20.57 -7.01
CA GLU A 235 -3.03 19.78 -6.17
C GLU A 235 -2.84 20.08 -4.69
N HIS A 236 -1.59 20.13 -4.21
CA HIS A 236 -1.26 20.48 -2.83
C HIS A 236 -1.65 21.92 -2.50
N GLU A 237 -1.41 22.87 -3.41
CA GLU A 237 -1.83 24.27 -3.24
C GLU A 237 -3.36 24.37 -3.16
N ARG A 238 -4.11 23.67 -4.02
CA ARG A 238 -5.58 23.61 -3.95
C ARG A 238 -6.07 22.94 -2.67
N ALA A 239 -5.46 21.85 -2.24
CA ALA A 239 -5.81 21.16 -1.01
C ALA A 239 -5.56 22.04 0.22
N ALA A 240 -4.43 22.77 0.24
CA ALA A 240 -4.12 23.74 1.28
C ALA A 240 -5.14 24.89 1.31
N LEU A 241 -5.54 25.42 0.14
CA LEU A 241 -6.57 26.45 0.05
C LEU A 241 -7.93 25.95 0.51
N ASN A 242 -8.34 24.73 0.14
CA ASN A 242 -9.60 24.14 0.57
C ASN A 242 -9.62 23.85 2.07
N ALA A 243 -8.51 23.36 2.64
CA ALA A 243 -8.36 23.20 4.08
C ALA A 243 -8.46 24.54 4.83
N VAL A 244 -8.02 25.63 4.19
CA VAL A 244 -8.18 27.00 4.70
C VAL A 244 -9.60 27.54 4.47
N ALA A 245 -10.29 27.14 3.40
CA ALA A 245 -11.67 27.56 3.10
C ALA A 245 -12.72 26.87 3.98
N ILE A 246 -12.39 25.71 4.56
CA ILE A 246 -13.18 25.02 5.59
C ILE A 246 -12.96 25.66 7.00
N ARG A 247 -12.21 26.78 7.12
CA ARG A 247 -12.02 27.53 8.37
C ARG A 247 -13.29 28.17 8.94
#